data_AF-A0A6H2A4G1-F1
#
_entry.id   AF-A0A6H2A4G1-F1
#
_cell.length_a   1.000
_cell.length_b   1.000
_cell.length_c   1.000
_cell.angle_alpha   90.00
_cell.angle_beta   90.00
_cell.angle_gamma   90.00
#
_symmetry.space_group_name_H-M   'P 1'
#
loop_
_entity.id
_entity.type
_entity.pdbx_description
1 polymer ?
#
loop_
_entity_poly.entity_id
_entity_poly.type
_entity_poly.pdbx_seq_one_letter_code
_entity_poly.pdbx_strand_id
1 'polypeptide(L)'
;MIPIVNHTEQTAIEYKNIWDDLKAKLKERGYITDNEEILSIYTCADDVIRKSGYAECQYSGKLKPDLEDLTALQVAMLCDGGYSWFGGNCSKSGCNFNVKVYTD
;
A
#
# COMPACT_ATOMS: atom_id res chain seq x y z
N MET A 1 -20.51 4.47 17.08
CA MET A 1 -19.53 3.70 17.85
C MET A 1 -18.58 3.09 16.84
N ILE A 2 -17.38 3.67 16.66
CA ILE A 2 -16.37 3.15 15.73
C ILE A 2 -15.62 2.07 16.50
N PRO A 3 -15.53 0.83 16.00
CA PRO A 3 -14.83 -0.23 16.71
C PRO A 3 -13.35 0.14 16.83
N ILE A 4 -12.87 0.21 18.07
CA ILE A 4 -11.45 0.30 18.38
C ILE A 4 -10.86 -1.06 17.99
N VAL A 5 -10.06 -1.09 16.92
CA VAL A 5 -9.36 -2.30 16.49
C VAL A 5 -8.23 -2.52 17.49
N ASN A 6 -8.42 -3.42 18.44
CA ASN A 6 -7.32 -3.90 19.29
C ASN A 6 -6.33 -4.64 18.39
N HIS A 7 -5.19 -4.02 18.08
CA HIS A 7 -4.11 -4.65 17.34
C HIS A 7 -3.52 -5.78 18.20
N THR A 8 -3.92 -7.01 17.91
CA THR A 8 -3.29 -8.19 18.50
C THR A 8 -1.97 -8.49 17.79
N GLU A 9 -1.02 -9.13 18.46
CA GLU A 9 0.25 -9.58 17.86
C GLU A 9 0.01 -10.42 16.59
N GLN A 10 -1.08 -11.19 16.57
CA GLN A 10 -1.53 -11.98 15.41
C GLN A 10 -1.74 -11.12 14.17
N THR A 11 -2.39 -9.97 14.34
CA THR A 11 -2.64 -9.01 13.26
C THR A 11 -1.32 -8.42 12.75
N ALA A 12 -0.37 -8.12 13.62
CA ALA A 12 0.94 -7.63 13.17
C ALA A 12 1.69 -8.68 12.31
N ILE A 13 1.61 -9.95 12.68
CA ILE A 13 2.22 -11.08 11.93
C ILE A 13 1.58 -11.22 10.55
N GLU A 14 0.25 -11.20 10.47
CA GLU A 14 -0.47 -11.33 9.20
C GLU A 14 -0.07 -10.23 8.19
N TYR A 15 0.05 -8.99 8.64
CA TYR A 15 0.39 -7.87 7.76
C TYR A 15 1.86 -7.89 7.36
N LYS A 16 2.75 -8.31 8.26
CA LYS A 16 4.13 -8.58 7.90
C LYS A 16 4.21 -9.63 6.79
N ASN A 17 3.46 -10.73 6.91
CA ASN A 17 3.44 -11.77 5.87
C ASN A 17 2.90 -11.24 4.53
N ILE A 18 1.87 -10.40 4.54
CA ILE A 18 1.33 -9.76 3.32
C ILE A 18 2.38 -8.84 2.69
N TRP A 19 3.11 -8.07 3.51
CA TRP A 19 4.18 -7.20 3.04
C TRP A 19 5.33 -7.99 2.44
N ASP A 20 5.78 -9.05 3.09
CA ASP A 20 6.86 -9.92 2.61
C ASP A 20 6.47 -10.63 1.30
N ASP A 21 5.24 -11.11 1.17
CA ASP A 21 4.68 -11.67 -0.08
C ASP A 21 4.64 -10.62 -1.21
N LEU A 22 4.24 -9.39 -0.89
CA LEU A 22 4.24 -8.28 -1.85
C LEU A 22 5.66 -7.96 -2.33
N LYS A 23 6.65 -7.94 -1.44
CA LYS A 23 8.06 -7.74 -1.83
C LYS A 23 8.51 -8.83 -2.80
N ALA A 24 8.22 -10.10 -2.47
CA ALA A 24 8.61 -11.22 -3.31
C ALA A 24 8.00 -11.11 -4.72
N LYS A 25 6.71 -10.78 -4.83
CA LYS A 25 6.02 -10.56 -6.12
C LYS A 25 6.64 -9.44 -6.94
N LEU A 26 6.92 -8.30 -6.30
CA LEU A 26 7.50 -7.15 -6.98
C LEU A 26 8.94 -7.42 -7.42
N LYS A 27 9.69 -8.21 -6.64
CA LYS A 27 11.03 -8.67 -7.01
C LYS A 27 10.99 -9.60 -8.22
N GLU A 28 10.11 -10.59 -8.21
CA GLU A 28 9.94 -11.53 -9.33
C GLU A 28 9.60 -10.81 -10.64
N ARG A 29 8.81 -9.72 -10.54
CA ARG A 29 8.41 -8.89 -11.68
C ARG A 29 9.42 -7.79 -12.05
N GLY A 30 10.54 -7.69 -11.34
CA GLY A 30 11.62 -6.75 -11.64
C GLY A 30 11.37 -5.30 -11.22
N TYR A 31 10.40 -5.06 -10.33
CA TYR A 31 10.10 -3.73 -9.78
C TYR A 31 11.02 -3.32 -8.65
N ILE A 32 11.61 -4.31 -7.96
CA ILE A 32 12.60 -4.09 -6.91
C ILE A 32 13.77 -5.05 -7.04
N THR A 33 14.94 -4.62 -6.62
CA THR A 33 16.16 -5.43 -6.49
C THR A 33 16.40 -5.87 -5.05
N ASP A 34 17.33 -6.81 -4.84
CA ASP A 34 17.72 -7.26 -3.50
C ASP A 34 18.29 -6.17 -2.58
N ASN A 35 18.70 -5.05 -3.16
CA ASN A 35 19.30 -3.92 -2.43
C ASN A 35 18.31 -2.77 -2.19
N GLU A 36 17.08 -2.87 -2.68
CA GLU A 36 16.07 -1.81 -2.48
C GLU A 36 15.32 -2.02 -1.17
N GLU A 37 15.66 -1.20 -0.18
CA GLU A 37 15.00 -1.20 1.12
C GLU A 37 13.65 -0.47 1.11
N ILE A 38 13.44 0.45 0.15
CA ILE A 38 12.26 1.32 0.08
C ILE A 38 11.37 0.92 -1.10
N LEU A 39 10.20 0.37 -0.78
CA LEU A 39 9.12 0.15 -1.72
C LEU A 39 8.21 1.37 -1.77
N SER A 40 7.90 1.84 -2.98
CA SER A 40 7.06 3.01 -3.18
C SER A 40 6.03 2.78 -4.28
N ILE A 41 4.82 3.30 -4.09
CA ILE A 41 3.77 3.25 -5.12
C ILE A 41 4.21 3.81 -6.47
N TYR A 42 5.15 4.78 -6.50
CA TYR A 42 5.63 5.39 -7.75
C TYR A 42 6.42 4.43 -8.66
N THR A 43 6.97 3.33 -8.14
CA THR A 43 7.61 2.32 -9.00
C THR A 43 6.58 1.40 -9.68
N CYS A 44 5.43 1.24 -9.03
CA CYS A 44 4.38 0.27 -9.36
C CYS A 44 3.18 0.89 -10.09
N ALA A 45 3.12 2.21 -10.19
CA ALA A 45 1.98 2.93 -10.76
C ALA A 45 2.40 4.13 -11.60
N ASP A 46 1.60 4.38 -12.62
CA ASP A 46 1.64 5.57 -13.46
C ASP A 46 0.61 6.61 -12.94
N ASP A 47 0.82 7.87 -13.30
CA ASP A 47 -0.08 8.99 -13.00
C ASP A 47 -0.43 9.13 -11.51
N VAL A 48 0.53 8.82 -10.63
CA VAL A 48 0.31 8.90 -9.19
C VAL A 48 0.19 10.35 -8.75
N ILE A 49 -0.99 10.71 -8.25
CA ILE A 49 -1.29 11.99 -7.62
C ILE A 49 -1.29 11.78 -6.12
N ARG A 50 -0.46 12.55 -5.41
CA ARG A 50 -0.48 12.66 -3.95
C ARG A 50 -1.07 14.00 -3.53
N LYS A 51 -2.09 13.97 -2.67
CA LYS A 51 -2.65 15.14 -2.00
C LYS A 51 -2.43 15.01 -0.50
N SER A 52 -1.62 15.90 0.07
CA SER A 52 -1.44 15.99 1.51
C SER A 52 -2.50 16.91 2.11
N GLY A 53 -3.17 16.45 3.15
CA GLY A 53 -4.12 17.18 3.96
C GLY A 53 -3.65 17.29 5.42
N TYR A 54 -4.49 17.87 6.28
CA TYR A 54 -4.24 17.86 7.72
C TYR A 54 -4.45 16.45 8.25
N ALA A 55 -3.39 15.85 8.80
CA ALA A 55 -3.39 14.49 9.34
C ALA A 55 -3.79 13.38 8.34
N GLU A 56 -3.68 13.63 7.04
CA GLU A 56 -3.92 12.61 6.01
C GLU A 56 -3.09 12.82 4.74
N CYS A 57 -2.78 11.73 4.06
CA CYS A 57 -2.27 11.70 2.70
C CYS A 57 -3.20 10.86 1.82
N GLN A 58 -3.66 11.44 0.72
CA GLN A 58 -4.42 10.73 -0.31
C GLN A 58 -3.54 10.47 -1.52
N TYR A 59 -3.58 9.24 -2.04
CA TYR A 59 -2.93 8.80 -3.25
C TYR A 59 -3.98 8.30 -4.23
N SER A 60 -3.86 8.66 -5.48
CA SER A 60 -4.65 8.08 -6.55
C SER A 60 -3.78 7.89 -7.79
N GLY A 61 -4.04 6.86 -8.56
CA GLY A 61 -3.29 6.61 -9.78
C GLY A 61 -3.71 5.33 -10.44
N LYS A 62 -2.85 4.83 -11.33
CA LYS A 62 -3.09 3.62 -12.09
C LYS A 62 -1.90 2.69 -11.96
N LEU A 63 -2.11 1.51 -11.38
CA LEU A 63 -1.10 0.45 -11.37
C LEU A 63 -0.70 0.07 -12.79
N LYS A 64 0.54 -0.36 -12.95
CA LYS A 64 0.97 -0.97 -14.20
C LYS A 64 0.15 -2.23 -14.49
N PRO A 65 -0.14 -2.56 -15.77
CA PRO A 65 -1.10 -3.60 -16.12
C PRO A 65 -0.79 -4.99 -15.55
N ASP A 66 0.50 -5.32 -15.44
CA ASP A 66 1.00 -6.57 -14.87
C ASP A 66 0.93 -6.62 -13.33
N LEU A 67 0.45 -5.55 -12.69
CA LEU A 67 0.20 -5.44 -11.25
C LEU A 67 -1.30 -5.33 -10.92
N GLU A 68 -2.20 -5.57 -11.89
CA GLU A 68 -3.65 -5.51 -11.68
C GLU A 68 -4.14 -6.49 -10.59
N ASP A 69 -3.44 -7.59 -10.35
CA ASP A 69 -3.76 -8.59 -9.34
C ASP A 69 -3.46 -8.15 -7.90
N LEU A 70 -2.78 -7.01 -7.70
CA LEU A 70 -2.55 -6.48 -6.37
C LEU A 70 -3.87 -6.13 -5.68
N THR A 71 -3.98 -6.54 -4.42
CA THR A 71 -5.14 -6.23 -3.59
C THR A 71 -5.14 -4.76 -3.14
N ALA A 72 -6.32 -4.23 -2.80
CA ALA A 72 -6.44 -2.88 -2.25
C ALA A 72 -5.50 -2.66 -1.04
N LEU A 73 -5.38 -3.65 -0.16
CA LEU A 73 -4.49 -3.59 0.99
C LEU A 73 -3.01 -3.48 0.58
N GLN A 74 -2.56 -4.29 -0.38
CA GLN A 74 -1.17 -4.22 -0.87
C GLN A 74 -0.85 -2.86 -1.50
N VAL A 75 -1.79 -2.28 -2.25
CA VAL A 75 -1.63 -0.93 -2.82
C VAL A 75 -1.54 0.12 -1.73
N ALA A 76 -2.36 0.02 -0.68
CA ALA A 76 -2.28 0.92 0.46
C ALA A 76 -0.92 0.83 1.16
N MET A 77 -0.38 -0.38 1.35
CA MET A 77 0.94 -0.58 1.94
C MET A 77 2.07 0.05 1.10
N LEU A 78 1.97 0.04 -0.23
CA LEU A 78 2.93 0.72 -1.12
C LEU A 78 2.88 2.25 -1.01
N CYS A 79 1.70 2.82 -0.75
CA CYS A 79 1.53 4.27 -0.57
C CYS A 79 2.12 4.76 0.75
N ASP A 80 2.34 3.84 1.68
CA ASP A 80 2.64 4.10 3.08
C ASP A 80 3.98 3.50 3.54
N GLY A 81 4.74 2.92 2.60
CA GLY A 81 6.08 2.38 2.87
C GLY A 81 6.09 1.13 3.74
N GLY A 82 4.99 0.38 3.79
CA GLY A 82 4.86 -0.85 4.57
C GLY A 82 4.65 -0.67 6.08
N TYR A 83 4.68 0.58 6.57
CA TYR A 83 4.61 0.91 7.99
C TYR A 83 3.64 2.06 8.24
N SER A 84 2.33 1.83 8.17
CA SER A 84 1.35 2.55 8.99
C SER A 84 -0.02 1.90 8.87
N TRP A 85 -0.29 1.11 9.90
CA TRP A 85 -1.62 0.74 10.36
C TRP A 85 -2.38 1.93 10.96
N PHE A 86 -2.10 3.16 10.54
CA PHE A 86 -2.92 4.30 10.89
C PHE A 86 -4.10 4.32 9.93
N GLY A 87 -5.29 4.52 10.50
CA GLY A 87 -6.55 4.33 9.79
C GLY A 87 -6.57 4.95 8.40
N GLY A 88 -7.46 4.45 7.55
CA GLY A 88 -7.50 4.90 6.18
C GLY A 88 -8.59 4.22 5.40
N ASN A 89 -8.64 4.51 4.11
CA ASN A 89 -9.54 3.83 3.19
C ASN A 89 -8.77 3.54 1.90
N CYS A 90 -8.93 2.34 1.35
CA CYS A 90 -8.46 2.02 0.02
C CYS A 90 -9.61 1.50 -0.83
N SER A 91 -9.71 2.03 -2.04
CA SER A 91 -10.57 1.52 -3.09
C SER A 91 -9.75 1.25 -4.35
N LYS A 92 -10.08 0.16 -5.04
CA LYS A 92 -9.42 -0.25 -6.27
C LYS A 92 -10.44 -0.83 -7.26
N SER A 93 -10.28 -0.50 -8.54
CA SER A 93 -11.07 -1.02 -9.63
C SER A 93 -10.18 -1.24 -10.86
N GLY A 94 -9.94 -2.52 -11.19
CA GLY A 94 -8.90 -2.91 -12.13
C GLY A 94 -7.54 -2.34 -11.70
N CYS A 95 -6.85 -1.64 -12.59
CA CYS A 95 -5.59 -0.96 -12.29
C CYS A 95 -5.75 0.37 -11.51
N ASN A 96 -6.94 0.97 -11.48
CA ASN A 96 -7.12 2.27 -10.84
C ASN A 96 -7.25 2.13 -9.32
N PHE A 97 -6.60 3.02 -8.57
CA PHE A 97 -6.68 3.03 -7.12
C PHE A 97 -6.91 4.43 -6.55
N ASN A 98 -7.51 4.47 -5.37
CA ASN A 98 -7.58 5.63 -4.50
C ASN A 98 -7.35 5.15 -3.05
N VAL A 99 -6.31 5.67 -2.42
CA VAL A 99 -5.86 5.32 -1.08
C VAL A 99 -5.84 6.60 -0.25
N LYS A 100 -6.40 6.54 0.95
CA LYS A 100 -6.26 7.56 1.98
C LYS A 100 -5.57 6.91 3.18
N VAL A 101 -4.47 7.52 3.61
CA VAL A 101 -3.70 7.15 4.80
C VAL A 101 -3.85 8.29 5.80
N TYR A 102 -4.30 8.02 7.03
CA TYR A 102 -4.21 8.99 8.12
C TYR A 102 -2.78 9.02 8.66
N THR A 103 -2.24 10.21 8.85
CA THR A 103 -0.92 10.46 9.44
C THR A 103 -1.15 11.21 10.74
N ASP A 104 -0.70 10.67 11.87
CA ASP A 104 -0.74 11.39 13.16
C ASP A 104 0.26 12.56 13.17
#